data_AF-A0A3M7PPE8-F1
#
_entry.id   AF-A0A3M7PPE8-F1
#
_cell.length_a   1.000
_cell.length_b   1.000
_cell.length_c   1.000
_cell.angle_alpha   90.00
_cell.angle_beta   90.00
_cell.angle_gamma   90.00
#
_symmetry.space_group_name_H-M   'P 1'
#
loop_
_entity.id
_entity.type
_entity.pdbx_description
1 polymer ?
#
loop_
_entity_poly.entity_id
_entity_poly.type
_entity_poly.pdbx_seq_one_letter_code
_entity_poly.pdbx_strand_id
1 'polypeptide(L)'
;MVTDPNRVSVVEIGPPLDEKSVRSHYIIQFKFYWPTARQTSFNRRKFNWKYGDYVAMSKHFNTIEWHSALNNRLTQNSYTSFLDTFGAVADLFIKRRLPRLTQVKPPWWNQQISSLVRRLFIRKRIKRDVDRLARNHAALQQIHGEDEHY
;
A
#
# COMPACT_ATOMS: atom_id res chain seq x y z
N MET A 1 -14.61 20.46 -12.15
CA MET A 1 -13.97 19.49 -13.07
C MET A 1 -12.49 19.83 -13.09
N VAL A 2 -11.62 18.92 -12.65
CA VAL A 2 -10.18 19.15 -12.63
C VAL A 2 -9.61 18.54 -13.90
N THR A 3 -9.30 19.41 -14.86
CA THR A 3 -8.58 19.08 -16.09
C THR A 3 -7.10 18.94 -15.72
N ASP A 4 -6.66 17.71 -15.44
CA ASP A 4 -5.24 17.40 -15.27
C ASP A 4 -4.58 17.35 -16.66
N PRO A 5 -3.67 18.28 -17.00
CA PRO A 5 -3.01 18.33 -18.32
C PRO A 5 -2.09 17.13 -18.59
N ASN A 6 -1.82 16.28 -17.60
CA ASN A 6 -1.06 15.03 -17.79
C ASN A 6 -1.92 13.84 -18.22
N ARG A 7 -3.22 14.03 -18.46
CA ARG A 7 -4.12 12.97 -18.90
C ARG A 7 -4.68 13.24 -20.28
N VAL A 8 -4.41 12.29 -21.16
CA VAL A 8 -4.92 12.06 -22.52
C VAL A 8 -3.98 12.58 -23.61
N SER A 9 -3.24 11.64 -24.22
CA SER A 9 -2.64 11.81 -25.54
C SER A 9 -3.63 11.43 -26.64
N VAL A 10 -3.48 12.09 -27.79
CA VAL A 10 -4.28 11.97 -29.01
C VAL A 10 -4.54 10.50 -29.39
N VAL A 11 -5.81 10.20 -29.70
CA VAL A 11 -6.24 8.94 -30.31
C VAL A 11 -5.95 9.03 -31.80
N GLU A 12 -4.92 8.33 -32.27
CA GLU A 12 -4.71 8.19 -33.72
C GLU A 12 -5.63 7.10 -34.27
N ILE A 13 -6.51 7.50 -35.18
CA ILE A 13 -7.40 6.60 -35.91
C ILE A 13 -6.66 6.19 -37.18
N GLY A 14 -6.11 4.98 -37.18
CA GLY A 14 -5.47 4.37 -38.36
C GLY A 14 -6.46 3.52 -39.17
N PRO A 15 -6.18 3.29 -40.47
CA PRO A 15 -6.94 2.35 -41.28
C PRO A 15 -6.81 0.91 -40.73
N PRO A 16 -7.79 0.03 -40.99
CA PRO A 16 -7.76 -1.36 -40.51
C PRO A 16 -6.52 -2.09 -41.03
N LEU A 17 -5.92 -2.92 -40.18
CA LEU A 17 -4.69 -3.67 -40.48
C LEU A 17 -4.83 -4.74 -41.58
N ASP A 18 -6.04 -4.96 -42.10
CA ASP A 18 -6.29 -5.96 -43.15
C ASP A 18 -7.54 -5.57 -43.97
N GLU A 19 -7.43 -5.55 -45.29
CA GLU A 19 -8.48 -5.15 -46.24
C GLU A 19 -9.68 -6.12 -46.26
N LYS A 20 -9.55 -7.30 -45.63
CA LYS A 20 -10.56 -8.37 -45.66
C LYS A 20 -11.39 -8.53 -44.38
N SER A 21 -11.20 -7.69 -43.37
CA SER A 21 -11.99 -7.80 -42.13
C SER A 21 -13.33 -7.05 -42.24
N VAL A 22 -14.44 -7.77 -42.09
CA VAL A 22 -15.81 -7.24 -42.07
C VAL A 22 -16.16 -6.58 -40.72
N ARG A 23 -15.29 -6.67 -39.71
CA ARG A 23 -15.55 -6.12 -38.38
C ARG A 23 -14.61 -4.95 -38.09
N SER A 24 -15.20 -3.82 -37.72
CA SER A 24 -14.47 -2.65 -37.23
C SER A 24 -13.67 -3.03 -35.97
N HIS A 25 -12.35 -2.90 -36.03
CA HIS A 25 -11.48 -3.07 -34.87
C HIS A 25 -11.04 -1.70 -34.37
N TYR A 26 -11.11 -1.49 -33.05
CA TYR A 26 -10.59 -0.29 -32.39
C TYR A 26 -9.32 -0.66 -31.64
N ILE A 27 -8.22 0.00 -31.96
CA ILE A 27 -6.96 -0.15 -31.23
C ILE A 27 -6.86 1.02 -30.28
N ILE A 28 -6.83 0.74 -28.97
CA ILE A 28 -6.62 1.74 -27.94
C ILE A 28 -5.18 1.61 -27.45
N GLN A 29 -4.34 2.59 -27.75
CA GLN A 29 -2.96 2.66 -27.25
C GLN A 29 -2.87 3.64 -26.09
N PHE A 30 -2.26 3.21 -24.99
CA PHE A 30 -1.95 4.08 -23.86
C PHE A 30 -0.43 4.25 -23.76
N LYS A 31 0.04 5.51 -23.76
CA LYS A 31 1.40 5.84 -23.34
C LYS A 31 1.35 6.41 -21.93
N PHE A 32 2.00 5.71 -21.00
CA PHE A 32 2.13 6.14 -19.63
C PHE A 32 3.45 6.89 -19.46
N TYR A 33 3.39 8.17 -19.14
CA TYR A 33 4.55 8.94 -18.72
C TYR A 33 4.59 8.93 -17.19
N TRP A 34 5.48 8.14 -16.61
CA TRP A 34 5.77 8.27 -15.18
C TRP A 34 6.64 9.51 -15.00
N PRO A 35 6.35 10.37 -14.02
CA PRO A 35 7.30 11.42 -13.65
C PRO A 35 8.62 10.74 -13.32
N THR A 36 9.70 11.18 -13.94
CA THR A 36 11.07 10.81 -13.57
C THR A 36 11.16 10.87 -12.06
N ALA A 37 11.58 9.77 -11.42
CA ALA A 37 11.52 9.58 -9.98
C ALA A 37 11.95 10.88 -9.27
N ARG A 38 11.00 11.54 -8.59
CA ARG A 38 11.33 12.72 -7.79
C ARG A 38 12.46 12.33 -6.86
N GLN A 39 13.53 13.13 -6.78
CA GLN A 39 14.53 12.99 -5.73
C GLN A 39 13.77 12.93 -4.40
N THR A 40 13.78 11.74 -3.82
CA THR A 40 12.86 11.42 -2.74
C THR A 40 13.51 11.92 -1.48
N SER A 41 13.05 13.06 -0.99
CA SER A 41 13.51 13.59 0.29
C SER A 41 13.32 12.55 1.39
N PHE A 42 14.21 12.55 2.38
CA PHE A 42 14.15 11.62 3.51
C PHE A 42 12.76 11.62 4.15
N ASN A 43 12.08 10.47 4.08
CA ASN A 43 10.74 10.31 4.63
C ASN A 43 10.76 9.34 5.82
N ARG A 44 10.79 9.88 7.04
CA ARG A 44 10.77 9.08 8.27
C ARG A 44 9.58 8.10 8.37
N ARG A 45 8.47 8.34 7.67
CA ARG A 45 7.27 7.50 7.75
C ARG A 45 7.41 6.18 6.99
N LYS A 46 8.43 6.07 6.11
CA LYS A 46 8.70 4.85 5.32
C LYS A 46 9.25 3.70 6.17
N PHE A 47 9.79 4.00 7.35
CA PHE A 47 10.45 3.04 8.22
C PHE A 47 9.58 2.61 9.40
N ASN A 48 9.79 1.37 9.84
CA ASN A 48 9.23 0.84 11.06
C ASN A 48 10.26 0.88 12.19
N TRP A 49 10.41 2.06 12.80
CA TRP A 49 11.37 2.32 13.88
C TRP A 49 11.21 1.40 15.10
N LYS A 50 10.09 0.69 15.26
CA LYS A 50 9.95 -0.26 16.38
C LYS A 50 10.87 -1.48 16.22
N TYR A 51 11.24 -1.86 15.00
CA TYR A 51 11.94 -3.11 14.70
C TYR A 51 13.26 -2.87 13.94
N GLY A 52 14.00 -1.84 14.31
CA GLY A 52 15.33 -1.57 13.77
C GLY A 52 16.44 -2.26 14.56
N ASP A 53 17.52 -2.66 13.89
CA ASP A 53 18.76 -3.09 14.55
C ASP A 53 19.66 -1.87 14.80
N TYR A 54 19.45 -1.24 15.95
CA TYR A 54 20.16 -0.02 16.33
C TYR A 54 21.62 -0.25 16.70
N VAL A 55 21.98 -1.45 17.15
CA VAL A 55 23.35 -1.78 17.54
C VAL A 55 24.22 -1.89 16.28
N ALA A 56 23.74 -2.61 15.27
CA ALA A 56 24.42 -2.69 13.97
C ALA A 56 24.44 -1.32 13.26
N MET A 57 23.33 -0.58 13.30
CA MET A 57 23.23 0.75 12.73
C MET A 57 24.23 1.73 13.35
N SER A 58 24.37 1.73 14.68
CA SER A 58 25.34 2.58 15.39
C SER A 58 26.77 2.22 15.04
N LYS A 59 27.11 0.93 14.97
CA LYS A 59 28.43 0.48 14.51
C LYS A 59 28.74 0.98 13.10
N HIS A 60 27.74 0.91 12.20
CA HIS A 60 27.90 1.37 10.83
C HIS A 60 28.11 2.89 10.75
N PHE A 61 27.43 3.69 11.58
CA PHE A 61 27.67 5.12 11.63
C PHE A 61 29.10 5.50 12.06
N ASN A 62 29.75 4.68 12.89
CA ASN A 62 31.14 4.91 13.29
C ASN A 62 32.15 4.61 12.17
N THR A 63 31.75 3.87 11.14
CA THR A 63 32.59 3.60 9.96
C THR A 63 32.50 4.67 8.88
N ILE A 64 31.62 5.66 9.04
CA ILE A 64 31.41 6.72 8.04
C ILE A 64 32.34 7.89 8.34
N GLU A 65 33.08 8.32 7.32
CA GLU A 65 33.90 9.53 7.33
C GLU A 65 33.02 10.79 7.28
N TRP A 66 32.39 11.12 8.41
CA TRP A 66 31.47 12.25 8.54
C TRP A 66 32.10 13.59 8.19
N HIS A 67 33.40 13.74 8.48
CA HIS A 67 34.13 14.96 8.19
C HIS A 67 34.16 15.25 6.69
N SER A 68 34.31 14.22 5.85
CA SER A 68 34.26 14.35 4.39
C SER A 68 32.81 14.47 3.91
N ALA A 69 31.91 13.63 4.44
CA ALA A 69 30.51 13.56 4.01
C ALA A 69 29.71 14.85 4.29
N LEU A 70 30.07 15.60 5.33
CA LEU A 70 29.38 16.83 5.74
C LEU A 70 30.13 18.11 5.37
N ASN A 71 31.28 18.00 4.67
CA ASN A 71 32.10 19.14 4.26
C ASN A 71 31.49 19.94 3.10
N ASN A 72 30.32 20.52 3.33
CA ASN A 72 29.67 21.43 2.39
C ASN A 72 29.71 22.85 2.97
N ARG A 73 30.03 23.84 2.12
CA ARG A 73 30.14 25.26 2.51
C ARG A 73 28.82 25.88 3.01
N LEU A 74 27.69 25.21 2.78
CA LEU A 74 26.35 25.65 3.17
C LEU A 74 25.74 24.62 4.14
N THR A 75 25.35 25.09 5.32
CA THR A 75 24.74 24.27 6.39
C THR A 75 23.53 23.47 5.89
N GLN A 76 22.72 24.05 5.00
CA GLN A 76 21.56 23.39 4.39
C GLN A 76 21.95 22.17 3.56
N ASN A 77 23.08 22.25 2.86
CA ASN A 77 23.59 21.15 2.04
C ASN A 77 24.16 20.05 2.94
N SER A 78 24.90 20.41 3.99
CA SER A 78 25.37 19.45 5.00
C SER A 78 24.20 18.70 5.67
N TYR A 79 23.12 19.40 6.00
CA TYR A 79 21.93 18.77 6.58
C TYR A 79 21.23 17.83 5.59
N THR A 80 21.15 18.22 4.31
CA THR A 80 20.57 17.36 3.27
C THR A 80 21.43 16.10 3.06
N SER A 81 22.75 16.27 2.95
CA SER A 81 23.69 15.14 2.86
C SER A 81 23.60 14.22 4.08
N PHE A 82 23.48 14.78 5.29
CA PHE A 82 23.25 13.98 6.50
C PHE A 82 21.97 13.15 6.38
N LEU A 83 20.85 13.75 5.97
CA LEU A 83 19.58 13.05 5.84
C LEU A 83 19.60 11.96 4.77
N ASP A 84 20.35 12.17 3.68
CA ASP A 84 20.52 11.17 2.63
C ASP A 84 21.34 9.99 3.14
N THR A 85 22.50 10.24 3.77
CA THR A 85 23.32 9.19 4.39
C THR A 85 22.55 8.45 5.48
N PHE A 86 21.90 9.18 6.39
CA PHE A 86 21.06 8.61 7.44
C PHE A 86 19.92 7.76 6.86
N GLY A 87 19.28 8.24 5.78
CA GLY A 87 18.23 7.53 5.08
C GLY A 87 18.69 6.24 4.42
N ALA A 88 19.88 6.24 3.82
CA ALA A 88 20.50 5.07 3.22
C ALA A 88 20.85 4.03 4.30
N VAL A 89 21.46 4.45 5.40
CA VAL A 89 21.78 3.58 6.54
C VAL A 89 20.49 3.02 7.17
N ALA A 90 19.46 3.84 7.35
CA ALA A 90 18.17 3.39 7.85
C ALA A 90 17.50 2.35 6.93
N ASP A 91 17.67 2.44 5.60
CA ASP A 91 17.19 1.43 4.65
C ASP A 91 17.90 0.07 4.79
N LEU A 92 19.12 0.03 5.32
CA LEU A 92 19.85 -1.22 5.58
C LEU A 92 19.42 -1.89 6.88
N PHE A 93 19.22 -1.10 7.95
CA PHE A 93 19.04 -1.64 9.31
C PHE A 93 17.61 -1.57 9.86
N ILE A 94 16.70 -0.88 9.17
CA ILE A 94 15.32 -0.70 9.64
C ILE A 94 14.34 -1.20 8.60
N LYS A 95 13.49 -2.14 9.01
CA LYS A 95 12.45 -2.69 8.13
C LYS A 95 11.55 -1.57 7.63
N ARG A 96 11.25 -1.59 6.34
CA ARG A 96 10.25 -0.69 5.76
C ARG A 96 8.89 -0.98 6.37
N ARG A 97 8.16 0.10 6.67
CA ARG A 97 6.77 -0.01 7.08
C ARG A 97 6.00 -0.52 5.87
N LEU A 98 5.24 -1.60 6.02
CA LEU A 98 4.31 -2.00 4.97
C LEU A 98 3.45 -0.77 4.65
N PRO A 99 3.38 -0.35 3.38
CA PRO A 99 2.44 0.68 3.01
C PRO A 99 1.08 0.19 3.50
N ARG A 100 0.40 1.01 4.31
CA ARG A 100 -1.03 0.79 4.50
C ARG A 100 -1.57 0.79 3.09
N LEU A 101 -2.19 -0.32 2.68
CA LEU A 101 -3.00 -0.35 1.47
C LEU A 101 -3.95 0.83 1.63
N THR A 102 -3.63 1.95 0.98
CA THR A 102 -4.59 3.02 0.78
C THR A 102 -5.72 2.28 0.11
N GLN A 103 -6.84 2.14 0.82
CA GLN A 103 -8.06 1.63 0.23
C GLN A 103 -8.47 2.70 -0.78
N VAL A 104 -7.81 2.68 -1.94
CA VAL A 104 -8.14 3.50 -3.08
C VAL A 104 -9.48 2.95 -3.50
N LYS A 105 -10.51 3.66 -3.06
CA LYS A 105 -11.88 3.37 -3.43
C LYS A 105 -11.94 3.38 -4.96
N PRO A 106 -12.50 2.34 -5.58
CA PRO A 106 -12.70 2.34 -7.03
C PRO A 106 -13.49 3.58 -7.48
N PRO A 107 -13.36 4.03 -8.74
CA PRO A 107 -14.06 5.21 -9.25
C PRO A 107 -15.58 5.15 -9.10
N TRP A 108 -16.16 3.95 -9.06
CA TRP A 108 -17.59 3.69 -8.88
C TRP A 108 -18.04 3.64 -7.40
N TRP A 109 -17.12 3.77 -6.44
CA TRP A 109 -17.40 3.60 -5.01
C TRP A 109 -18.10 4.84 -4.40
N ASN A 110 -19.43 4.82 -4.37
CA ASN A 110 -20.25 5.89 -3.81
C ASN A 110 -20.83 5.56 -2.42
N GLN A 111 -21.56 6.50 -1.82
CA GLN A 111 -22.13 6.36 -0.47
C GLN A 111 -23.15 5.21 -0.37
N GLN A 112 -23.95 4.99 -1.42
CA GLN A 112 -24.95 3.92 -1.46
C GLN A 112 -24.28 2.53 -1.45
N ILE A 113 -23.23 2.35 -2.25
CA ILE A 113 -22.43 1.12 -2.25
C ILE A 113 -21.77 0.91 -0.89
N SER A 114 -21.21 1.96 -0.29
CA SER A 114 -20.58 1.85 1.02
C SER A 114 -21.55 1.43 2.13
N SER A 115 -22.80 1.94 2.10
CA SER A 115 -23.82 1.61 3.08
C SER A 115 -24.33 0.17 2.90
N LEU A 116 -24.48 -0.28 1.65
CA LEU A 116 -24.84 -1.65 1.32
C LEU A 116 -23.78 -2.65 1.80
N VAL A 117 -22.51 -2.41 1.48
CA VAL A 117 -21.39 -3.28 1.91
C VAL A 117 -21.33 -3.35 3.43
N ARG A 118 -21.51 -2.22 4.13
CA ARG A 118 -21.54 -2.18 5.60
C ARG A 118 -22.71 -3.00 6.17
N ARG A 119 -23.91 -2.88 5.61
CA ARG A 119 -25.08 -3.68 6.02
C ARG A 119 -24.86 -5.18 5.79
N LEU A 120 -24.33 -5.58 4.64
CA LEU A 120 -24.02 -6.97 4.34
C LEU A 120 -22.95 -7.54 5.27
N PHE A 121 -21.92 -6.75 5.57
CA PHE A 121 -20.87 -7.14 6.52
C PHE A 121 -21.41 -7.36 7.93
N ILE A 122 -22.24 -6.42 8.43
CA ILE A 122 -22.89 -6.54 9.74
C ILE A 122 -23.78 -7.79 9.79
N ARG A 123 -24.63 -8.01 8.77
CA ARG A 123 -25.48 -9.21 8.68
C ARG A 123 -24.66 -10.51 8.70
N LYS A 124 -23.58 -10.56 7.93
CA LYS A 124 -22.68 -11.74 7.89
C LYS A 124 -22.01 -11.98 9.25
N ARG A 125 -21.66 -10.91 9.97
CA ARG A 125 -21.08 -11.00 11.32
C ARG A 125 -22.10 -11.53 12.33
N ILE A 126 -23.31 -10.98 12.35
CA ILE A 126 -24.40 -11.45 13.21
C ILE A 126 -24.70 -12.92 12.95
N LYS A 127 -24.84 -13.33 11.68
CA LYS A 127 -25.07 -14.74 11.34
C LYS A 127 -23.97 -15.65 11.90
N ARG A 128 -22.70 -15.27 11.74
CA ARG A 128 -21.57 -16.04 12.29
C ARG A 128 -21.63 -16.17 13.82
N ASP A 129 -22.01 -15.10 14.51
CA ASP A 129 -22.12 -15.12 15.98
C ASP A 129 -23.28 -16.01 16.43
N VAL A 130 -24.43 -15.98 15.73
CA VAL A 130 -25.57 -16.88 15.95
C VAL A 130 -25.17 -18.35 15.70
N ASP A 131 -24.50 -18.65 14.59
CA ASP A 131 -24.02 -20.00 14.26
C ASP A 131 -23.00 -20.51 15.30
N ARG A 132 -22.18 -19.61 15.87
CA ARG A 132 -21.26 -19.97 16.98
C ARG A 132 -22.04 -20.29 18.25
N LEU A 133 -23.05 -19.49 18.59
CA LEU A 133 -23.88 -19.71 19.78
C LEU A 133 -24.64 -21.04 19.70
N ALA A 134 -25.23 -21.35 18.54
CA ALA A 134 -25.95 -22.60 18.31
C ALA A 134 -25.05 -23.85 18.48
N ARG A 135 -23.81 -23.79 17.97
CA ARG A 135 -22.82 -24.88 18.17
C ARG A 135 -22.44 -25.07 19.63
N ASN A 136 -22.23 -23.97 20.36
CA ASN A 136 -21.91 -24.05 21.78
C ASN A 136 -23.07 -24.65 22.59
N HIS A 137 -24.31 -24.28 22.28
CA HIS A 137 -25.49 -24.84 22.94
C HIS A 137 -25.65 -26.33 22.65
N ALA A 138 -25.47 -26.76 21.39
CA ALA A 138 -25.52 -28.17 21.03
C ALA A 138 -24.43 -29.00 21.74
N ALA A 139 -23.21 -28.45 21.89
CA ALA A 139 -22.14 -29.10 22.62
C ALA A 139 -22.46 -29.26 24.12
N LEU A 140 -23.09 -28.25 24.74
CA LEU A 140 -23.49 -28.33 26.15
C LEU A 140 -24.61 -29.35 26.39
N GLN A 141 -25.56 -29.47 25.46
CA GLN A 141 -26.63 -30.47 25.55
C GLN A 141 -26.11 -31.92 25.39
N GLN A 142 -25.05 -32.13 24.61
CA GLN A 142 -24.41 -33.45 24.50
C GLN A 142 -23.69 -33.84 25.79
N ILE A 143 -23.02 -32.88 26.45
CA ILE A 143 -22.35 -33.12 27.74
C ILE A 143 -23.37 -33.49 28.83
N HIS A 144 -24.51 -32.79 28.93
CA HIS A 144 -25.56 -33.12 29.91
C HIS A 144 -26.34 -34.41 29.59
N GLY A 145 -26.41 -34.83 28.33
CA GLY A 145 -27.07 -36.08 27.95
C GLY A 145 -26.26 -37.35 28.25
N GLU A 146 -24.94 -37.22 28.46
CA GLU A 146 -24.06 -38.34 28.85
C GLU A 146 -24.06 -38.59 30.37
N ASP A 147 -24.48 -37.60 31.18
CA ASP A 147 -24.53 -37.68 32.65
C ASP A 147 -25.81 -38.34 33.19
N GLU A 148 -26.86 -38.55 32.37
CA GLU A 148 -28.14 -39.19 32.79
C GLU A 148 -28.21 -40.71 32.53
N HIS A 149 -27.11 -41.33 32.08
CA HIS A 149 -27.03 -42.77 31.75
C HIS A 149 -26.09 -43.58 32.67
N TYR A 150 -25.95 -43.19 33.94
CA TYR A 150 -25.31 -44.00 34.99
C TYR A 150 -26.28 -44.40 36.09
#